data_AF-A0A497EBU5-F1
#
_entry.id   AF-A0A497EBU5-F1
#
_cell.length_a   1.000
_cell.length_b   1.000
_cell.length_c   1.000
_cell.angle_alpha   90.00
_cell.angle_beta   90.00
_cell.angle_gamma   90.00
#
_symmetry.space_group_name_H-M   'P 1'
#
loop_
_entity.id
_entity.type
_entity.pdbx_description
1 polymer ?
#
loop_
_entity_poly.entity_id
_entity_poly.type
_entity_poly.pdbx_seq_one_letter_code
_entity_poly.pdbx_strand_id
1 'polypeptide(L)' 'MAENKYLDHLPLERQVRAMKRAGLIIDSQTLWDQIEKLAQHLQPTYEALCKEALKAGVIYADE' A
#
# COMPACT_ATOMS: atom_id res chain seq x y z
N MET A 1 3.06 7.96 -4.76
CA MET A 1 2.47 7.72 -3.43
C MET A 1 1.81 6.35 -3.42
N ALA A 2 1.63 5.74 -2.23
CA ALA A 2 1.01 4.41 -2.09
C ALA A 2 -0.38 4.37 -2.74
N GLU A 3 -1.19 5.41 -2.58
CA GLU A 3 -2.50 5.57 -3.25
C GLU A 3 -2.41 5.29 -4.75
N ASN A 4 -1.55 5.98 -5.50
CA ASN A 4 -1.46 5.74 -6.94
C ASN A 4 -1.04 4.29 -7.26
N LYS A 5 -0.21 3.65 -6.43
CA LYS A 5 0.20 2.25 -6.64
C LYS A 5 -0.98 1.29 -6.49
N TYR A 6 -1.87 1.54 -5.52
CA TYR A 6 -2.93 0.61 -5.14
C TYR A 6 -4.30 0.97 -5.72
N LEU A 7 -4.67 2.26 -5.73
CA LEU A 7 -5.92 2.78 -6.29
C LEU A 7 -5.87 2.87 -7.82
N ASP A 8 -4.75 3.37 -8.37
CA ASP A 8 -4.62 3.59 -9.82
C ASP A 8 -3.80 2.50 -10.53
N HIS A 9 -3.41 1.45 -9.80
CA HIS A 9 -2.51 0.38 -10.27
C HIS A 9 -1.24 0.91 -10.99
N LEU A 10 -0.74 2.06 -10.53
CA LEU A 10 0.38 2.76 -11.15
C LEU A 10 1.71 2.05 -10.85
N PRO A 11 2.48 1.59 -11.86
CA PRO A 11 3.80 1.00 -11.62
C PRO A 11 4.74 2.00 -10.93
N LEU A 12 5.59 1.53 -10.00
CA LEU A 12 6.52 2.40 -9.26
C LEU A 12 7.43 3.20 -10.19
N GLU A 13 7.91 2.58 -11.26
CA GLU A 13 8.71 3.26 -12.29
C GLU A 13 7.98 4.45 -12.95
N ARG A 14 6.66 4.35 -13.10
CA ARG A 14 5.84 5.45 -13.64
C ARG A 14 5.73 6.60 -12.61
N GLN A 15 5.76 6.29 -11.31
CA GLN A 15 5.81 7.27 -10.23
C GLN A 15 7.18 7.96 -10.13
N VAL A 16 8.27 7.19 -10.21
CA VAL A 16 9.65 7.70 -10.24
C VAL A 16 9.82 8.71 -11.37
N ARG A 17 9.34 8.38 -12.58
CA ARG A 17 9.37 9.32 -13.71
C ARG A 17 8.57 10.60 -13.47
N ALA A 18 7.43 10.50 -12.78
CA ALA A 18 6.62 11.67 -12.44
C ALA A 18 7.31 12.57 -11.40
N MET A 19 7.90 11.97 -10.36
CA MET A 19 8.65 12.67 -9.32
C MET A 19 9.91 13.33 -9.87
N LYS A 20 10.63 12.65 -10.78
CA LYS A 20 11.78 13.23 -11.48
C LYS A 20 11.39 14.50 -12.26
N ARG A 21 10.23 14.52 -12.92
CA ARG A 21 9.72 15.72 -13.60
C ARG A 21 9.37 16.86 -12.64
N ALA A 22 9.00 16.53 -11.40
CA ALA A 22 8.77 17.48 -10.32
C ALA A 22 10.06 17.90 -9.58
N GLY A 23 11.24 17.47 -10.06
CA GLY A 23 12.54 17.80 -9.46
C GLY A 23 12.96 16.88 -8.30
N LEU A 24 12.18 15.85 -7.98
CA LEU A 24 12.49 14.88 -6.94
C LEU A 24 13.20 13.65 -7.55
N ILE A 25 14.48 13.50 -7.26
CA ILE A 25 15.28 12.37 -7.72
C ILE A 25 15.24 11.29 -6.65
N ILE A 26 14.46 10.25 -6.89
CA ILE A 26 14.37 9.04 -6.07
C ILE A 26 14.33 7.82 -6.98
N ASP A 27 14.67 6.65 -6.46
CA ASP A 27 14.51 5.38 -7.17
C ASP A 27 13.24 4.62 -6.74
N SER A 28 12.91 3.58 -7.49
CA SER A 28 11.76 2.72 -7.20
C SER A 28 11.96 1.88 -5.93
N GLN A 29 13.20 1.59 -5.56
CA GLN A 29 13.54 0.90 -4.32
C GLN A 29 13.14 1.73 -3.10
N THR A 30 13.43 3.03 -3.10
CA THR A 30 13.04 3.96 -2.05
C THR A 30 11.52 4.01 -1.88
N LEU A 31 10.76 4.01 -2.98
CA LEU A 31 9.30 3.95 -2.93
C LEU A 31 8.80 2.61 -2.40
N TRP A 32 9.46 1.51 -2.77
CA TRP A 32 9.15 0.18 -2.25
C TRP A 32 9.37 0.10 -0.75
N ASP A 33 10.52 0.56 -0.26
CA ASP A 33 10.88 0.55 1.17
C ASP A 33 9.86 1.35 2.00
N GLN A 34 9.38 2.50 1.48
CA GLN A 34 8.32 3.27 2.13
C GLN A 34 7.00 2.48 2.24
N ILE A 35 6.60 1.81 1.17
CA ILE A 35 5.40 0.96 1.15
C ILE A 35 5.54 -0.22 2.11
N GLU A 36 6.72 -0.86 2.13
CA GLU A 36 7.00 -1.97 3.04
C GLU A 36 6.92 -1.52 4.50
N LYS A 37 7.49 -0.37 4.85
CA LYS A 37 7.41 0.18 6.21
C LYS A 37 5.98 0.48 6.63
N LEU A 38 5.19 1.08 5.74
CA LEU A 38 3.77 1.31 5.99
C LEU A 38 3.01 -0.01 6.20
N ALA A 39 3.27 -1.02 5.36
CA ALA A 39 2.65 -2.34 5.51
C ALA A 39 2.99 -2.99 6.85
N GLN A 40 4.27 -2.95 7.26
CA GLN A 40 4.71 -3.47 8.56
C GLN A 40 3.99 -2.78 9.73
N HIS A 41 3.76 -1.47 9.66
CA HIS A 41 3.04 -0.73 10.70
C HIS A 41 1.53 -1.03 10.71
N LEU A 42 0.93 -1.30 9.55
CA LEU A 42 -0.51 -1.60 9.45
C LEU A 42 -0.83 -3.07 9.75
N GLN A 43 0.14 -3.98 9.65
CA GLN A 43 -0.04 -5.42 9.85
C GLN A 43 -0.77 -5.78 11.17
N PRO A 44 -0.41 -5.23 12.35
CA PRO A 44 -1.10 -5.57 13.60
C PRO A 44 -2.57 -5.15 13.60
N THR A 45 -2.88 -3.99 13.00
CA THR A 45 -4.26 -3.50 12.88
C THR A 45 -5.07 -4.37 11.94
N TYR A 46 -4.50 -4.76 10.80
CA TYR A 46 -5.11 -5.69 9.87
C TYR A 46 -5.45 -7.03 10.56
N GLU A 47 -4.50 -7.61 11.29
CA GLU A 47 -4.71 -8.85 12.03
C GLU A 47 -5.79 -8.74 13.10
N ALA A 48 -5.86 -7.61 13.81
CA ALA A 48 -6.91 -7.35 14.79
C ALA A 48 -8.29 -7.29 14.13
N LEU A 49 -8.41 -6.57 13.01
CA LEU A 49 -9.66 -6.47 12.25
C LEU A 49 -10.10 -7.83 11.71
N CYS A 50 -9.17 -8.64 11.16
CA CYS A 50 -9.47 -10.00 10.73
C CYS A 50 -10.00 -10.87 11.87
N LYS A 51 -9.36 -10.80 13.05
CA LYS A 51 -9.81 -11.53 14.24
C LYS A 51 -11.21 -11.11 14.66
N GLU A 52 -11.50 -9.81 14.68
CA GLU A 52 -12.85 -9.32 15.01
C GLU A 52 -13.89 -9.74 13.96
N ALA A 53 -13.58 -9.64 12.68
CA ALA A 53 -14.48 -10.06 11.60
C ALA A 53 -14.84 -11.56 11.69
N LEU A 54 -13.86 -12.41 12.02
CA LEU A 54 -14.06 -13.85 12.20
C LEU A 54 -14.95 -14.21 13.41
N LYS A 55 -15.13 -13.30 14.38
CA LYS A 55 -16.07 -13.53 15.49
C LYS A 55 -17.53 -13.41 15.08
N ALA A 56 -17.83 -12.77 13.94
CA ALA A 56 -19.20 -12.49 13.52
C ALA A 56 -20.03 -13.74 13.19
N GLY A 57 -19.44 -14.94 13.18
CA GLY A 57 -20.11 -16.22 12.90
C GLY A 57 -20.49 -16.42 11.42
N VAL A 58 -20.67 -15.32 10.69
CA VAL A 58 -20.86 -15.24 9.24
C VAL A 58 -20.03 -14.08 8.72
N ILE A 59 -19.23 -14.32 7.68
CA ILE A 59 -18.49 -13.28 6.96
C ILE A 59 -19.12 -13.13 5.58
N TYR A 60 -19.49 -11.90 5.24
CA TYR A 60 -19.86 -11.55 3.88
C TYR A 60 -18.60 -11.09 3.15
N ALA A 61 -18.22 -11.82 2.10
CA ALA A 61 -17.18 -11.40 1.18
C ALA A 61 -17.84 -10.72 -0.02
N ASP A 62 -17.31 -9.57 -0.43
CA ASP A 62 -17.60 -8.95 -1.72
C ASP A 62 -16.58 -9.45 -2.75
N GLU A 63 -16.97 -9.54 -4.02
CA GLU A 63 -16.15 -10.08 -5.12
C GLU A 63 -15.29 -9.00 -5.81
#